data_AF-A0A1S3W9D9-F1
#
_entry.id   AF-A0A1S3W9D9-F1
#
_cell.length_a   1.000
_cell.length_b   1.000
_cell.length_c   1.000
_cell.angle_alpha   90.00
_cell.angle_beta   90.00
_cell.angle_gamma   90.00
#
_symmetry.space_group_name_H-M   'P 1'
#
loop_
_entity.id
_entity.type
_entity.pdbx_description
1 polymer ?
#
loop_
_entity_poly.entity_id
_entity_poly.type
_entity_poly.pdbx_seq_one_letter_code
_entity_poly.pdbx_strand_id
1 'polypeptide(L)'
;MAAASVSPPGSLDLLQPGFSKALLGTRLEDKYLCSACKNVLRRPFQAQCGHRYCSHCLTSILSAGPQNCAACVHEGIYEEGISILESSSAFPDNAARREVESLPAVCPSDGCTWKGTLKEYESCHEGHCPFLLTECPACKGLVRLGDREHHVEHECPERSLSCRHCQAPCCWADMKAHHDVCPKFPLTCDGCGKKKIPREKFQDHVRTCGKCQLPCRFHTVGCLEMLKEEARAEHEVQRLREHLALLLNGLLETRLLSGDGVRELGDCDAHTPGPASESPKTTELLRRCEELERKTATFENIVCVLNREVERVAMTSEACGRQHRLDQDRIEALSNKVQQLERSIGLKDLAMADLEQKVQDMEASTYDGVFIWKISDFARKRQEAVAGRTPAIFSPAFYTSRYGYKMCLRIYLNGDGTGRGTHLSLFFVVMKGPHDALLRWPFNQKVTLMLLDQNNREHVIDAFRPDVTSSSFQRPVTEMNIASGCPLFCPVSKLEAKNSYVRDDAIFIKAIVDLTGL
;
A
#
# COMPACT_ATOMS: atom_id res chain seq x y z
N MET A 1 -1.87 -37.01 33.49
CA MET A 1 -2.17 -36.97 32.04
C MET A 1 -1.87 -35.56 31.56
N ALA A 2 -0.68 -35.33 31.00
CA ALA A 2 -0.27 -34.00 30.55
C ALA A 2 -1.05 -33.64 29.27
N ALA A 3 -1.91 -32.63 29.36
CA ALA A 3 -2.62 -32.08 28.21
C ALA A 3 -1.62 -31.34 27.31
N ALA A 4 -1.59 -31.73 26.04
CA ALA A 4 -0.77 -31.12 25.02
C ALA A 4 -1.09 -29.63 24.87
N SER A 5 -0.08 -28.79 24.94
CA SER A 5 -0.14 -27.38 24.59
C SER A 5 -0.41 -27.23 23.09
N VAL A 6 -1.67 -27.01 22.71
CA VAL A 6 -2.04 -26.60 21.35
C VAL A 6 -1.89 -25.09 21.28
N SER A 7 -0.72 -24.61 20.86
CA SER A 7 -0.58 -23.25 20.36
C SER A 7 -1.38 -23.14 19.05
N PRO A 8 -2.22 -22.10 18.85
CA PRO A 8 -2.85 -21.90 17.56
C PRO A 8 -1.77 -21.57 16.51
N PRO A 9 -1.82 -22.14 15.30
CA PRO A 9 -0.86 -21.79 14.25
C PRO A 9 -1.09 -20.34 13.81
N GLY A 10 -0.01 -19.56 13.68
CA GLY A 10 -0.09 -18.20 13.16
C GLY A 10 -0.58 -18.21 11.71
N SER A 11 -1.22 -17.15 11.23
CA SER A 11 -1.76 -17.09 9.86
C SER A 11 -0.71 -17.26 8.75
N LEU A 12 0.59 -17.16 9.05
CA LEU A 12 1.71 -17.38 8.11
C LEU A 12 2.16 -18.86 8.06
N ASP A 13 1.76 -19.66 9.04
CA ASP A 13 2.21 -21.04 9.23
C ASP A 13 1.54 -22.04 8.26
N LEU A 14 0.39 -21.71 7.67
CA LEU A 14 -0.42 -22.64 6.85
C LEU A 14 -0.06 -22.65 5.35
N LEU A 15 0.92 -21.87 4.91
CA LEU A 15 1.16 -21.56 3.49
C LEU A 15 2.38 -22.27 2.87
N GLN A 16 3.18 -22.99 3.65
CA GLN A 16 4.45 -23.54 3.17
C GLN A 16 4.33 -25.05 2.84
N PRO A 17 4.79 -25.49 1.64
CA PRO A 17 4.88 -26.91 1.30
C PRO A 17 5.97 -27.63 2.11
N GLY A 18 6.18 -28.92 1.83
CA GLY A 18 7.22 -29.73 2.49
C GLY A 18 8.63 -29.16 2.29
N PHE A 19 9.52 -29.39 3.26
CA PHE A 19 10.91 -28.98 3.22
C PHE A 19 11.65 -29.63 2.04
N SER A 20 12.46 -28.86 1.33
CA SER A 20 13.29 -29.38 0.23
C SER A 20 14.18 -30.53 0.72
N LYS A 21 14.31 -31.59 -0.11
CA LYS A 21 15.20 -32.72 0.18
C LYS A 21 16.66 -32.30 0.34
N ALA A 22 17.07 -31.22 -0.32
CA ALA A 22 18.42 -30.67 -0.23
C ALA A 22 18.76 -30.15 1.18
N LEU A 23 17.77 -29.97 2.05
CA LEU A 23 17.99 -29.59 3.43
C LEU A 23 18.55 -30.72 4.27
N LEU A 24 18.34 -31.99 3.91
CA LEU A 24 18.76 -33.09 4.78
C LEU A 24 20.27 -33.32 4.70
N GLY A 25 20.92 -33.26 5.86
CA GLY A 25 22.33 -33.62 6.02
C GLY A 25 22.59 -35.13 6.08
N THR A 26 21.53 -35.94 6.00
CA THR A 26 21.57 -37.41 6.12
C THR A 26 20.83 -38.09 4.97
N ARG A 27 21.00 -39.41 4.85
CA ARG A 27 20.23 -40.22 3.90
C ARG A 27 18.73 -40.07 4.17
N LEU A 28 17.99 -39.68 3.13
CA LEU A 28 16.55 -39.53 3.15
C LEU A 28 15.86 -40.91 3.24
N GLU A 29 14.90 -41.04 4.15
CA GLU A 29 14.00 -42.19 4.22
C GLU A 29 12.62 -41.83 3.66
N ASP A 30 12.04 -42.71 2.85
CA ASP A 30 10.76 -42.45 2.17
C ASP A 30 9.59 -42.21 3.14
N LYS A 31 9.67 -42.74 4.36
CA LYS A 31 8.67 -42.56 5.43
C LYS A 31 8.52 -41.10 5.88
N TYR A 32 9.52 -40.25 5.59
CA TYR A 32 9.52 -38.82 5.90
C TYR A 32 9.06 -37.94 4.75
N LEU A 33 8.63 -38.52 3.63
CA LEU A 33 8.16 -37.77 2.47
C LEU A 33 6.65 -37.59 2.47
N CYS A 34 6.23 -36.42 2.01
CA CYS A 34 4.84 -36.11 1.74
C CYS A 34 4.34 -36.90 0.53
N SER A 35 3.22 -37.59 0.68
CA SER A 35 2.58 -38.34 -0.41
C SER A 35 2.15 -37.45 -1.59
N ALA A 36 1.97 -36.14 -1.39
CA ALA A 36 1.63 -35.18 -2.44
C ALA A 36 2.87 -34.49 -3.05
N CYS A 37 3.56 -33.63 -2.30
CA CYS A 37 4.67 -32.82 -2.86
C CYS A 37 6.01 -33.58 -2.96
N LYS A 38 6.08 -34.82 -2.45
CA LYS A 38 7.28 -35.67 -2.40
C LYS A 38 8.49 -35.04 -1.71
N ASN A 39 8.31 -33.92 -1.01
CA ASN A 39 9.30 -33.26 -0.17
C ASN A 39 9.20 -33.77 1.28
N VAL A 40 10.18 -33.41 2.12
CA VAL A 40 10.20 -33.80 3.53
C VAL A 40 9.01 -33.16 4.25
N LEU A 41 8.31 -33.95 5.08
CA LEU A 41 7.05 -33.55 5.69
C LEU A 41 7.18 -32.28 6.55
N ARG A 42 6.39 -31.25 6.23
CA ARG A 42 6.21 -30.08 7.09
C ARG A 42 4.86 -30.17 7.79
N ARG A 43 4.88 -30.16 9.12
CA ARG A 43 3.69 -30.38 9.99
C ARG A 43 2.82 -31.53 9.47
N PRO A 44 3.30 -32.78 9.55
CA PRO A 44 2.64 -33.92 8.93
C PRO A 44 1.24 -34.19 9.49
N PHE A 45 0.35 -34.54 8.58
CA PHE A 45 -0.96 -35.14 8.84
C PHE A 45 -0.97 -36.56 8.29
N GLN A 46 -1.56 -37.48 9.02
CA GLN A 46 -1.79 -38.86 8.57
C GLN A 46 -3.25 -39.00 8.17
N ALA A 47 -3.49 -39.47 6.95
CA ALA A 47 -4.82 -39.83 6.46
C ALA A 47 -5.26 -41.18 7.05
N GLN A 48 -6.56 -41.48 6.96
CA GLN A 48 -7.12 -42.75 7.43
C GLN A 48 -6.46 -43.98 6.80
N CYS A 49 -6.07 -43.90 5.53
CA CYS A 49 -5.31 -44.94 4.82
C CYS A 49 -3.85 -45.11 5.26
N GLY A 50 -3.33 -44.23 6.13
CA GLY A 50 -1.97 -44.28 6.65
C GLY A 50 -0.95 -43.42 5.91
N HIS A 51 -1.28 -42.89 4.72
CA HIS A 51 -0.40 -41.98 3.99
C HIS A 51 -0.25 -40.62 4.69
N ARG A 52 0.95 -40.05 4.61
CA ARG A 52 1.30 -38.79 5.27
C ARG A 52 1.36 -37.63 4.29
N TYR A 53 0.85 -36.48 4.70
CA TYR A 53 0.82 -35.25 3.92
C TYR A 53 1.33 -34.08 4.75
N CYS A 54 1.98 -33.10 4.12
CA CYS A 54 2.17 -31.80 4.79
C CYS A 54 0.80 -31.18 5.05
N SER A 55 0.65 -30.47 6.17
CA SER A 55 -0.59 -29.73 6.48
C SER A 55 -1.07 -28.89 5.30
N HIS A 56 -0.18 -28.10 4.68
CA HIS A 56 -0.49 -27.30 3.49
C HIS A 56 -0.97 -28.15 2.29
N CYS A 57 -0.29 -29.25 1.99
CA CYS A 57 -0.64 -30.10 0.86
C CYS A 57 -2.01 -30.76 1.05
N LEU A 58 -2.30 -31.25 2.26
CA LEU A 58 -3.59 -31.85 2.56
C LEU A 58 -4.72 -30.83 2.44
N THR A 59 -4.54 -29.64 3.01
CA THR A 59 -5.52 -28.54 2.89
C THR A 59 -5.75 -28.14 1.44
N SER A 60 -4.70 -28.08 0.62
CA SER A 60 -4.81 -27.77 -0.81
C SER A 60 -5.52 -28.86 -1.61
N ILE A 61 -5.39 -30.14 -1.23
CA ILE A 61 -6.11 -31.24 -1.88
C ILE A 61 -7.61 -31.18 -1.52
N LEU A 62 -7.91 -30.91 -0.26
CA LEU A 62 -9.28 -30.89 0.27
C LEU A 62 -10.06 -29.62 -0.07
N SER A 63 -9.44 -28.61 -0.70
CA SER A 63 -10.13 -27.37 -1.08
C SER A 63 -11.24 -27.57 -2.10
N ALA A 64 -11.20 -28.68 -2.85
CA ALA A 64 -12.22 -29.10 -3.80
C ALA A 64 -13.23 -30.11 -3.21
N GLY A 65 -13.22 -30.34 -1.89
CA GLY A 65 -14.00 -31.38 -1.21
C GLY A 65 -13.21 -32.70 -1.01
N PRO A 66 -13.86 -33.77 -0.51
CA PRO A 66 -13.24 -35.09 -0.35
C PRO A 66 -12.61 -35.60 -1.65
N GLN A 67 -11.39 -36.13 -1.56
CA GLN A 67 -10.62 -36.61 -2.72
C GLN A 67 -10.08 -38.02 -2.48
N ASN A 68 -9.92 -38.81 -3.54
CA ASN A 68 -9.25 -40.10 -3.44
C ASN A 68 -7.76 -39.91 -3.12
N CYS A 69 -7.24 -40.75 -2.24
CA CYS A 69 -5.81 -40.81 -1.95
C CYS A 69 -5.05 -41.30 -3.18
N ALA A 70 -4.39 -40.38 -3.90
CA ALA A 70 -3.60 -40.72 -5.08
C ALA A 70 -2.48 -41.73 -4.75
N ALA A 71 -1.92 -41.70 -3.54
CA ALA A 71 -0.87 -42.65 -3.13
C ALA A 71 -1.41 -44.08 -3.01
N CYS A 72 -2.60 -44.29 -2.44
CA CYS A 72 -3.26 -45.60 -2.41
C CYS A 72 -3.52 -46.13 -3.82
N VAL A 73 -3.92 -45.26 -4.74
CA VAL A 73 -4.15 -45.64 -6.15
C VAL A 73 -2.84 -46.05 -6.82
N HIS A 74 -1.76 -45.29 -6.62
CA HIS A 74 -0.44 -45.60 -7.18
C HIS A 74 0.17 -46.88 -6.59
N GLU A 75 -0.06 -47.15 -5.32
CA GLU A 75 0.45 -48.34 -4.62
C GLU A 75 -0.43 -49.59 -4.85
N GLY A 76 -1.60 -49.44 -5.48
CA GLY A 76 -2.53 -50.54 -5.74
C GLY A 76 -3.25 -51.06 -4.49
N ILE A 77 -3.33 -50.25 -3.44
CA ILE A 77 -3.94 -50.57 -2.13
C ILE A 77 -5.21 -49.76 -1.87
N TYR A 78 -5.88 -49.29 -2.92
CA TYR A 78 -7.09 -48.50 -2.80
C TYR A 78 -8.24 -49.32 -2.21
N GLU A 79 -8.82 -48.80 -1.12
CA GLU A 79 -9.98 -49.36 -0.45
C GLU A 79 -11.06 -48.29 -0.31
N GLU A 80 -12.26 -48.60 -0.79
CA GLU A 80 -13.41 -47.69 -0.76
C GLU A 80 -13.77 -47.31 0.68
N GLY A 81 -13.94 -46.01 0.94
CA GLY A 81 -14.20 -45.47 2.29
C GLY A 81 -12.93 -45.23 3.15
N ILE A 82 -11.87 -46.03 3.02
CA ILE A 82 -10.61 -45.83 3.78
C ILE A 82 -9.62 -44.95 3.01
N SER A 83 -9.55 -45.12 1.69
CA SER A 83 -8.64 -44.38 0.79
C SER A 83 -9.21 -43.03 0.34
N ILE A 84 -10.22 -42.51 1.04
CA ILE A 84 -10.79 -41.19 0.79
C ILE A 84 -10.18 -40.20 1.79
N LEU A 85 -9.57 -39.14 1.27
CA LEU A 85 -9.02 -38.05 2.05
C LEU A 85 -10.16 -37.11 2.46
N GLU A 86 -10.37 -36.98 3.77
CA GLU A 86 -11.35 -36.06 4.35
C GLU A 86 -10.77 -35.32 5.55
N SER A 87 -11.24 -34.10 5.79
CA SER A 87 -10.80 -33.26 6.92
C SER A 87 -11.13 -33.86 8.29
N SER A 88 -12.19 -34.68 8.36
CA SER A 88 -12.67 -35.36 9.56
C SER A 88 -11.85 -36.60 9.92
N SER A 89 -11.25 -37.27 8.93
CA SER A 89 -10.55 -38.55 9.09
C SER A 89 -9.02 -38.42 9.13
N ALA A 90 -8.47 -37.27 8.69
CA ALA A 90 -7.06 -36.97 8.79
C ALA A 90 -6.71 -36.26 10.12
N PHE A 91 -5.61 -36.67 10.74
CA PHE A 91 -5.17 -36.13 12.03
C PHE A 91 -3.69 -35.71 12.02
N PRO A 92 -3.28 -34.74 12.85
CA PRO A 92 -1.87 -34.37 12.98
C PRO A 92 -1.01 -35.56 13.46
N ASP A 93 0.03 -35.91 12.70
CA ASP A 93 0.96 -36.97 13.06
C ASP A 93 2.11 -36.41 13.91
N ASN A 94 1.85 -36.30 15.22
CA ASN A 94 2.83 -35.78 16.17
C ASN A 94 4.07 -36.67 16.32
N ALA A 95 3.99 -37.96 15.98
CA ALA A 95 5.14 -38.87 16.04
C ALA A 95 6.09 -38.58 14.87
N ALA A 96 5.57 -38.60 13.64
CA ALA A 96 6.35 -38.23 12.45
C ALA A 96 6.87 -36.80 12.54
N ARG A 97 6.09 -35.88 13.13
CA ARG A 97 6.54 -34.50 13.35
C ARG A 97 7.81 -34.44 14.20
N ARG A 98 7.86 -35.12 15.34
CA ARG A 98 9.04 -35.13 16.22
C ARG A 98 10.25 -35.76 15.54
N GLU A 99 10.04 -36.84 14.78
CA GLU A 99 11.12 -37.49 14.03
C GLU A 99 11.68 -36.55 12.98
N VAL A 100 10.83 -35.95 12.14
CA VAL A 100 11.25 -35.03 11.08
C VAL A 100 11.92 -33.78 11.66
N GLU A 101 11.36 -33.17 12.70
CA GLU A 101 11.94 -32.00 13.37
C GLU A 101 13.35 -32.27 13.91
N SER A 102 13.66 -33.52 14.28
CA SER A 102 14.98 -33.93 14.79
C SER A 102 16.00 -34.29 13.70
N LEU A 103 15.59 -34.36 12.43
CA LEU A 103 16.50 -34.74 11.35
C LEU A 103 17.59 -33.67 11.17
N PRO A 104 18.85 -34.07 10.96
CA PRO A 104 19.94 -33.14 10.65
C PRO A 104 19.66 -32.37 9.36
N ALA A 105 19.78 -31.05 9.44
CA ALA A 105 19.57 -30.12 8.35
C ALA A 105 20.85 -29.32 8.03
N VAL A 106 21.07 -29.07 6.73
CA VAL A 106 22.12 -28.22 6.18
C VAL A 106 21.48 -27.19 5.26
N CYS A 107 21.97 -25.96 5.28
CA CYS A 107 21.41 -24.93 4.40
C CYS A 107 21.77 -25.23 2.93
N PRO A 108 20.80 -25.21 1.98
CA PRO A 108 21.06 -25.48 0.57
C PRO A 108 21.67 -24.28 -0.17
N SER A 109 21.73 -23.10 0.47
CA SER A 109 22.32 -21.90 -0.14
C SER A 109 23.82 -22.06 -0.32
N ASP A 110 24.29 -21.83 -1.54
CA ASP A 110 25.72 -21.90 -1.87
C ASP A 110 26.54 -20.91 -1.03
N GLY A 111 27.58 -21.41 -0.36
CA GLY A 111 28.41 -20.65 0.56
C GLY A 111 27.89 -20.55 2.01
N CYS A 112 26.67 -21.03 2.32
CA CYS A 112 26.19 -21.07 3.70
C CYS A 112 26.77 -22.27 4.46
N THR A 113 27.38 -22.03 5.63
CA THR A 113 27.95 -23.09 6.48
C THR A 113 26.99 -23.57 7.58
N TRP A 114 25.73 -23.11 7.58
CA TRP A 114 24.76 -23.43 8.61
C TRP A 114 24.41 -24.91 8.63
N LYS A 115 24.42 -25.50 9.83
CA LYS A 115 24.00 -26.88 10.12
C LYS A 115 23.25 -26.89 11.43
N GLY A 116 22.23 -27.75 11.53
CA GLY A 116 21.41 -27.90 12.73
C GLY A 116 20.39 -29.02 12.54
N THR A 117 19.23 -28.88 13.16
CA THR A 117 18.06 -29.73 12.94
C THR A 117 17.03 -29.04 12.05
N LEU A 118 16.10 -29.78 11.44
CA LEU A 118 15.00 -29.17 10.67
C LEU A 118 14.16 -28.20 11.50
N LYS A 119 13.97 -28.49 12.79
CA LYS A 119 13.29 -27.57 13.72
C LYS A 119 14.02 -26.23 13.85
N GLU A 120 15.34 -26.28 14.04
CA GLU A 120 16.15 -25.07 14.13
C GLU A 120 16.13 -24.31 12.81
N TYR A 121 16.26 -25.01 11.67
CA TYR A 121 16.18 -24.40 10.35
C TYR A 121 14.88 -23.60 10.18
N GLU A 122 13.72 -24.22 10.42
CA GLU A 122 12.40 -23.57 10.31
C GLU A 122 12.28 -22.37 11.27
N SER A 123 12.83 -22.47 12.49
CA SER A 123 12.65 -21.44 13.52
C SER A 123 13.56 -20.22 13.37
N CYS A 124 14.79 -20.37 12.88
CA CYS A 124 15.81 -19.31 12.95
C CYS A 124 16.63 -19.08 11.69
N HIS A 125 16.53 -19.95 10.67
CA HIS A 125 17.37 -19.85 9.47
C HIS A 125 16.58 -19.70 8.17
N GLU A 126 15.40 -20.35 8.06
CA GLU A 126 14.53 -20.25 6.90
C GLU A 126 14.12 -18.80 6.66
N GLY A 127 14.36 -18.30 5.44
CA GLY A 127 14.12 -16.90 5.06
C GLY A 127 15.14 -15.87 5.59
N HIS A 128 16.06 -16.27 6.47
CA HIS A 128 17.04 -15.37 7.11
C HIS A 128 18.49 -15.67 6.71
N CYS A 129 18.72 -16.69 5.88
CA CYS A 129 20.06 -17.05 5.40
C CYS A 129 20.69 -15.89 4.59
N PRO A 130 21.86 -15.35 4.98
CA PRO A 130 22.52 -14.26 4.26
C PRO A 130 22.90 -14.62 2.81
N PHE A 131 23.13 -15.90 2.54
CA PHE A 131 23.50 -16.43 1.22
C PHE A 131 22.29 -16.78 0.34
N LEU A 132 21.07 -16.65 0.87
CA LEU A 132 19.86 -16.86 0.08
C LEU A 132 19.78 -15.82 -1.04
N LEU A 133 19.65 -16.28 -2.28
CA LEU A 133 19.40 -15.40 -3.41
C LEU A 133 17.93 -14.95 -3.39
N THR A 134 17.73 -13.64 -3.43
CA THR A 134 16.42 -12.99 -3.47
C THR A 134 16.39 -11.94 -4.58
N GLU A 135 15.19 -11.64 -5.09
CA GLU A 135 15.03 -10.62 -6.12
C GLU A 135 15.14 -9.21 -5.53
N CYS A 136 15.94 -8.35 -6.17
CA CYS A 136 15.98 -6.94 -5.86
C CYS A 136 14.65 -6.27 -6.24
N PRO A 137 13.97 -5.54 -5.34
CA PRO A 137 12.68 -4.90 -5.65
C PRO A 137 12.74 -3.91 -6.82
N ALA A 138 13.89 -3.24 -7.00
CA ALA A 138 14.09 -2.22 -8.02
C ALA A 138 14.50 -2.82 -9.37
N CYS A 139 15.64 -3.49 -9.46
CA CYS A 139 16.18 -3.99 -10.74
C CYS A 139 15.74 -5.42 -11.11
N LYS A 140 15.04 -6.13 -10.21
CA LYS A 140 14.67 -7.55 -10.36
C LYS A 140 15.84 -8.53 -10.53
N GLY A 141 17.08 -8.08 -10.34
CA GLY A 141 18.26 -8.94 -10.31
C GLY A 141 18.30 -9.82 -9.07
N LEU A 142 18.91 -11.01 -9.19
CA LEU A 142 19.14 -11.92 -8.07
C LEU A 142 20.33 -11.44 -7.24
N VAL A 143 20.10 -11.18 -5.95
CA VAL A 143 21.11 -10.71 -4.99
C VAL A 143 21.06 -11.53 -3.72
N ARG A 144 22.21 -11.69 -3.04
CA ARG A 144 22.26 -12.35 -1.74
C ARG A 144 21.52 -11.50 -0.70
N LEU A 145 20.76 -12.13 0.18
CA LEU A 145 19.96 -11.45 1.19
C LEU A 145 20.82 -10.54 2.08
N GLY A 146 22.01 -10.99 2.48
CA GLY A 146 22.96 -10.22 3.28
C GLY A 146 23.55 -9.00 2.54
N ASP A 147 23.68 -9.08 1.22
CA ASP A 147 24.24 -8.00 0.39
C ASP A 147 23.15 -7.07 -0.17
N ARG A 148 21.88 -7.34 0.12
CA ARG A 148 20.74 -6.65 -0.48
C ARG A 148 20.76 -5.15 -0.19
N GLU A 149 21.06 -4.75 1.04
CA GLU A 149 21.11 -3.33 1.42
C GLU A 149 22.25 -2.62 0.68
N HIS A 150 23.45 -3.21 0.68
CA HIS A 150 24.59 -2.68 -0.06
C HIS A 150 24.29 -2.54 -1.56
N HIS A 151 23.66 -3.57 -2.15
CA HIS A 151 23.25 -3.53 -3.54
C HIS A 151 22.29 -2.37 -3.81
N VAL A 152 21.21 -2.24 -3.04
CA VAL A 152 20.19 -1.19 -3.25
C VAL A 152 20.79 0.22 -3.16
N GLU A 153 21.73 0.43 -2.24
CA GLU A 153 22.36 1.74 -2.05
C GLU A 153 23.46 2.05 -3.08
N HIS A 154 24.30 1.07 -3.41
CA HIS A 154 25.57 1.34 -4.10
C HIS A 154 25.70 0.72 -5.49
N GLU A 155 25.08 -0.42 -5.76
CA GLU A 155 25.31 -1.18 -6.99
C GLU A 155 24.09 -1.23 -7.92
N CYS A 156 22.89 -1.05 -7.39
CA CYS A 156 21.64 -1.21 -8.13
C CYS A 156 21.56 -0.18 -9.27
N PRO A 157 21.42 -0.60 -10.53
CA PRO A 157 21.28 0.31 -11.67
C PRO A 157 20.04 1.21 -11.57
N GLU A 158 18.98 0.67 -10.95
CA GLU A 158 17.69 1.32 -10.73
C GLU A 158 17.60 2.01 -9.37
N ARG A 159 18.74 2.23 -8.68
CA ARG A 159 18.74 2.91 -7.38
C ARG A 159 18.14 4.31 -7.50
N SER A 160 17.32 4.69 -6.53
CA SER A 160 16.74 6.01 -6.44
C SER A 160 17.76 7.01 -5.88
N LEU A 161 18.02 8.09 -6.61
CA LEU A 161 18.88 9.18 -6.21
C LEU A 161 18.11 10.50 -6.30
N SER A 162 18.38 11.41 -5.36
CA SER A 162 17.85 12.77 -5.44
C SER A 162 18.66 13.61 -6.42
N CYS A 163 17.99 14.23 -7.39
CA CYS A 163 18.62 15.19 -8.30
C CYS A 163 19.22 16.37 -7.52
N ARG A 164 20.48 16.72 -7.77
CA ARG A 164 21.18 17.80 -7.05
C ARG A 164 20.63 19.19 -7.34
N HIS A 165 19.83 19.34 -8.39
CA HIS A 165 19.29 20.62 -8.84
C HIS A 165 17.85 20.84 -8.40
N CYS A 166 16.97 19.84 -8.58
CA CYS A 166 15.56 19.94 -8.22
C CYS A 166 15.16 19.13 -6.99
N GLN A 167 16.05 18.31 -6.44
CA GLN A 167 15.81 17.39 -5.32
C GLN A 167 14.76 16.31 -5.58
N ALA A 168 14.26 16.19 -6.82
CA ALA A 168 13.33 15.13 -7.19
C ALA A 168 14.02 13.75 -7.13
N PRO A 169 13.34 12.71 -6.62
CA PRO A 169 13.83 11.34 -6.69
C PRO A 169 13.78 10.85 -8.14
N CYS A 170 14.90 10.33 -8.64
CA CYS A 170 15.05 9.79 -9.98
C CYS A 170 15.92 8.53 -9.92
N CYS A 171 15.67 7.53 -10.75
CA CYS A 171 16.59 6.40 -10.81
C CYS A 171 17.93 6.84 -11.42
N TRP A 172 19.01 6.15 -11.08
CA TRP A 172 20.34 6.46 -11.60
C TRP A 172 20.40 6.31 -13.13
N ALA A 173 19.74 5.30 -13.70
CA ALA A 173 19.65 5.08 -15.14
C ALA A 173 19.06 6.29 -15.88
N ASP A 174 18.01 6.91 -15.34
CA ASP A 174 17.32 8.04 -15.97
C ASP A 174 17.89 9.41 -15.58
N MET A 175 18.94 9.48 -14.74
CA MET A 175 19.48 10.76 -14.25
C MET A 175 19.97 11.67 -15.40
N LYS A 176 20.51 11.08 -16.47
CA LYS A 176 20.94 11.84 -17.65
C LYS A 176 19.74 12.41 -18.42
N ALA A 177 18.73 11.59 -18.67
CA ALA A 177 17.48 12.04 -19.29
C ALA A 177 16.76 13.09 -18.41
N HIS A 178 16.80 12.92 -17.10
CA HIS A 178 16.28 13.89 -16.14
C HIS A 178 16.99 15.24 -16.26
N HIS A 179 18.33 15.29 -16.35
CA HIS A 179 19.06 16.55 -16.53
C HIS A 179 18.62 17.34 -17.78
N ASP A 180 18.24 16.64 -18.85
CA ASP A 180 17.76 17.25 -20.09
C ASP A 180 16.40 17.95 -19.92
N VAL A 181 15.57 17.50 -18.98
CA VAL A 181 14.24 18.07 -18.70
C VAL A 181 14.13 18.78 -17.33
N CYS A 182 15.18 18.75 -16.52
CA CYS A 182 15.15 19.25 -15.14
C CYS A 182 14.93 20.78 -15.11
N PRO A 183 13.88 21.28 -14.43
CA PRO A 183 13.53 22.71 -14.41
C PRO A 183 14.61 23.61 -13.79
N LYS A 184 15.33 23.07 -12.80
CA LYS A 184 16.40 23.78 -12.08
C LYS A 184 17.79 23.51 -12.64
N PHE A 185 17.89 22.79 -13.76
CA PHE A 185 19.18 22.51 -14.39
C PHE A 185 19.86 23.83 -14.83
N PRO A 186 21.14 24.04 -14.49
CA PRO A 186 21.86 25.26 -14.83
C PRO A 186 22.26 25.29 -16.31
N LEU A 187 21.70 26.23 -17.06
CA LEU A 187 22.06 26.52 -18.45
C LEU A 187 23.04 27.69 -18.55
N THR A 188 23.74 27.74 -19.68
CA THR A 188 24.64 28.85 -20.05
C THR A 188 24.04 29.60 -21.22
N CYS A 189 24.05 30.93 -21.16
CA CYS A 189 23.62 31.77 -22.26
C CYS A 189 24.77 32.01 -23.23
N ASP A 190 24.60 31.65 -24.50
CA ASP A 190 25.63 31.83 -25.53
C ASP A 190 25.82 33.29 -25.96
N GLY A 191 24.81 34.15 -25.76
CA GLY A 191 24.89 35.58 -26.11
C GLY A 191 25.68 36.41 -25.10
N CYS A 192 25.40 36.27 -23.80
CA CYS A 192 26.09 37.05 -22.76
C CYS A 192 27.13 36.26 -21.96
N GLY A 193 27.26 34.96 -22.18
CA GLY A 193 28.18 34.08 -21.44
C GLY A 193 27.78 33.83 -19.99
N LYS A 194 26.59 34.27 -19.54
CA LYS A 194 26.13 34.09 -18.16
C LYS A 194 25.84 32.62 -17.90
N LYS A 195 26.56 32.04 -16.94
CA LYS A 195 26.44 30.63 -16.51
C LYS A 195 25.44 30.51 -15.36
N LYS A 196 24.94 29.29 -15.12
CA LYS A 196 24.06 28.93 -13.99
C LYS A 196 22.67 29.57 -13.99
N ILE A 197 22.08 29.76 -15.17
CA ILE A 197 20.69 30.21 -15.26
C ILE A 197 19.79 28.98 -15.16
N PRO A 198 18.88 28.88 -14.17
CA PRO A 198 17.94 27.76 -14.10
C PRO A 198 17.12 27.66 -15.39
N ARG A 199 16.93 26.44 -15.93
CA ARG A 199 16.17 26.19 -17.16
C ARG A 199 14.81 26.90 -17.18
N GLU A 200 14.08 26.87 -16.07
CA GLU A 200 12.78 27.55 -15.91
C GLU A 200 12.86 29.08 -16.13
N LYS A 201 13.99 29.71 -15.81
CA LYS A 201 14.24 31.16 -15.95
C LYS A 201 15.02 31.53 -17.20
N PHE A 202 15.35 30.54 -18.04
CA PHE A 202 16.22 30.75 -19.20
C PHE A 202 15.51 31.54 -20.30
N GLN A 203 14.21 31.29 -20.54
CA GLN A 203 13.45 32.09 -21.51
C GLN A 203 13.34 33.56 -21.08
N ASP A 204 13.11 33.84 -19.81
CA ASP A 204 13.05 35.21 -19.28
C ASP A 204 14.39 35.92 -19.39
N HIS A 205 15.48 35.18 -19.14
CA HIS A 205 16.82 35.70 -19.37
C HIS A 205 17.06 36.02 -20.85
N VAL A 206 16.72 35.12 -21.76
CA VAL A 206 16.91 35.33 -23.21
C VAL A 206 16.13 36.54 -23.71
N ARG A 207 14.94 36.81 -23.16
CA ARG A 207 14.13 38.02 -23.47
C ARG A 207 14.72 39.31 -22.92
N THR A 208 15.47 39.26 -21.82
CA THR A 208 16.05 40.46 -21.16
C THR A 208 17.54 40.63 -21.42
N CYS A 209 18.15 39.69 -22.13
CA CYS A 209 19.56 39.69 -22.46
C CYS A 209 19.80 40.49 -23.75
N GLY A 210 20.20 41.76 -23.62
CA GLY A 210 20.50 42.64 -24.77
C GLY A 210 21.66 42.17 -25.68
N LYS A 211 22.29 41.03 -25.38
CA LYS A 211 23.34 40.41 -26.22
C LYS A 211 22.86 39.15 -26.95
N CYS A 212 21.66 38.65 -26.67
CA CYS A 212 21.06 37.52 -27.40
C CYS A 212 20.42 38.02 -28.70
N GLN A 213 20.68 37.32 -29.79
CA GLN A 213 19.92 37.49 -31.03
C GLN A 213 18.67 36.61 -30.96
N LEU A 214 17.51 37.18 -31.27
CA LEU A 214 16.24 36.50 -31.31
C LEU A 214 15.80 36.32 -32.76
N PRO A 215 15.23 35.16 -33.14
CA PRO A 215 14.75 34.92 -34.50
C PRO A 215 13.64 35.90 -34.87
N CYS A 216 13.57 36.40 -36.10
CA CYS A 216 12.48 37.26 -36.56
C CYS A 216 11.10 36.65 -36.21
N ARG A 217 10.07 37.48 -35.93
CA ARG A 217 8.71 36.97 -35.61
C ARG A 217 8.10 36.14 -36.73
N PHE A 218 8.58 36.33 -37.95
CA PHE A 218 8.21 35.59 -39.16
C PHE A 218 9.14 34.39 -39.44
N HIS A 219 9.97 33.98 -38.48
CA HIS A 219 10.87 32.83 -38.65
C HIS A 219 10.14 31.52 -38.92
N THR A 220 8.98 31.33 -38.29
CA THR A 220 8.11 30.17 -38.49
C THR A 220 7.51 30.08 -39.90
N VAL A 221 7.55 31.17 -40.67
CA VAL A 221 7.08 31.23 -42.07
C VAL A 221 8.22 31.41 -43.07
N GLY A 222 9.47 31.21 -42.63
CA GLY A 222 10.65 31.13 -43.52
C GLY A 222 11.66 32.27 -43.42
N CYS A 223 11.49 33.25 -42.51
CA CYS A 223 12.50 34.31 -42.31
C CYS A 223 13.66 33.81 -41.43
N LEU A 224 14.87 33.69 -41.97
CA LEU A 224 16.02 33.11 -41.26
C LEU A 224 16.84 34.13 -40.43
N GLU A 225 16.39 35.38 -40.36
CA GLU A 225 17.16 36.46 -39.71
C GLU A 225 17.12 36.38 -38.18
N MET A 226 18.30 36.49 -37.57
CA MET A 226 18.53 36.48 -36.12
C MET A 226 18.98 37.86 -35.68
N LEU A 227 18.13 38.56 -34.94
CA LEU A 227 18.27 40.00 -34.73
C LEU A 227 18.28 40.35 -33.24
N LYS A 228 19.06 41.38 -32.88
CA LYS A 228 18.94 41.99 -31.55
C LYS A 228 17.58 42.68 -31.44
N GLU A 229 17.03 42.75 -30.23
CA GLU A 229 15.70 43.31 -29.97
C GLU A 229 15.54 44.73 -30.55
N GLU A 230 16.58 45.57 -30.41
CA GLU A 230 16.64 46.95 -30.92
C GLU A 230 16.54 47.03 -32.46
N ALA A 231 17.13 46.08 -33.19
CA ALA A 231 17.17 46.06 -34.65
C ALA A 231 15.98 45.31 -35.29
N ARG A 232 15.18 44.59 -34.48
CA ARG A 232 14.07 43.78 -34.99
C ARG A 232 12.94 44.64 -35.54
N ALA A 233 12.56 45.72 -34.85
CA ALA A 233 11.49 46.61 -35.29
C ALA A 233 11.82 47.27 -36.64
N GLU A 234 13.08 47.66 -36.82
CA GLU A 234 13.55 48.27 -38.05
C GLU A 234 13.60 47.27 -39.21
N HIS A 235 14.07 46.04 -38.96
CA HIS A 235 14.04 44.94 -39.92
C HIS A 235 12.62 44.56 -40.36
N GLU A 236 11.66 44.48 -39.43
CA GLU A 236 10.26 44.14 -39.73
C GLU A 236 9.63 45.15 -40.70
N VAL A 237 9.96 46.44 -40.55
CA VAL A 237 9.49 47.51 -41.44
C VAL A 237 10.20 47.44 -42.79
N GLN A 238 11.52 47.24 -42.81
CA GLN A 238 12.30 47.20 -44.06
C GLN A 238 11.96 45.97 -44.93
N ARG A 239 11.64 44.83 -44.31
CA ARG A 239 11.40 43.55 -45.00
C ARG A 239 9.92 43.16 -45.04
N LEU A 240 9.01 44.10 -44.76
CA LEU A 240 7.56 43.85 -44.67
C LEU A 240 7.00 43.16 -45.93
N ARG A 241 7.42 43.58 -47.13
CA ARG A 241 6.97 43.00 -48.39
C ARG A 241 7.41 41.56 -48.58
N GLU A 242 8.61 41.22 -48.12
CA GLU A 242 9.14 39.86 -48.13
C GLU A 242 8.46 38.97 -47.09
N HIS A 243 8.21 39.48 -45.89
CA HIS A 243 7.44 38.77 -44.86
C HIS A 243 6.00 38.49 -45.30
N LEU A 244 5.34 39.43 -45.99
CA LEU A 244 4.03 39.22 -46.59
C LEU A 244 4.06 38.17 -47.70
N ALA A 245 5.10 38.16 -48.54
CA ALA A 245 5.28 37.13 -49.56
C ALA A 245 5.53 35.73 -48.94
N LEU A 246 6.33 35.64 -47.89
CA LEU A 246 6.57 34.40 -47.13
C LEU A 246 5.31 33.88 -46.43
N LEU A 247 4.49 34.77 -45.86
CA LEU A 247 3.17 34.42 -45.32
C LEU A 247 2.24 33.88 -46.42
N LEU A 248 2.23 34.53 -47.58
CA LEU A 248 1.42 34.10 -48.72
C LEU A 248 1.91 32.74 -49.27
N ASN A 249 3.23 32.55 -49.36
CA ASN A 249 3.84 31.29 -49.80
C ASN A 249 3.61 30.18 -48.79
N GLY A 250 3.73 30.43 -47.49
CA GLY A 250 3.41 29.45 -46.45
C GLY A 250 1.96 28.99 -46.51
N LEU A 251 1.02 29.91 -46.82
CA LEU A 251 -0.39 29.58 -47.05
C LEU A 251 -0.62 28.78 -48.36
N LEU A 252 0.19 29.03 -49.40
CA LEU A 252 0.14 28.32 -50.68
C LEU A 252 0.86 26.95 -50.65
N GLU A 253 1.94 26.81 -49.89
CA GLU A 253 2.69 25.55 -49.69
C GLU A 253 1.91 24.54 -48.85
N THR A 254 1.14 24.98 -47.84
CA THR A 254 0.14 24.12 -47.18
C THR A 254 -0.92 23.57 -48.14
N ARG A 255 -1.06 24.16 -49.34
CA ARG A 255 -1.95 23.71 -50.42
C ARG A 255 -1.27 22.73 -51.41
N LEU A 256 0.07 22.67 -51.45
CA LEU A 256 0.84 21.83 -52.38
C LEU A 256 1.33 20.50 -51.77
N LEU A 257 1.35 20.36 -50.44
CA LEU A 257 1.76 19.12 -49.75
C LEU A 257 0.69 18.00 -49.76
N SER A 258 -0.48 18.25 -50.36
CA SER A 258 -1.50 17.23 -50.65
C SER A 258 -1.59 16.99 -52.17
N GLY A 259 -0.52 16.53 -52.81
CA GLY A 259 -0.64 16.14 -54.22
C GLY A 259 0.65 15.85 -54.98
N ASP A 260 0.97 14.55 -55.03
CA ASP A 260 1.51 13.79 -56.17
C ASP A 260 2.98 13.88 -56.58
N GLY A 261 3.55 12.68 -56.75
CA GLY A 261 4.63 12.42 -57.67
C GLY A 261 4.18 11.40 -58.70
N VAL A 262 4.19 11.78 -59.99
CA VAL A 262 4.51 10.87 -61.10
C VAL A 262 5.22 11.68 -62.20
N ARG A 263 6.29 11.08 -62.74
CA ARG A 263 7.14 11.59 -63.83
C ARG A 263 6.65 11.06 -65.18
N GLU A 264 6.86 11.92 -66.18
CA GLU A 264 7.30 11.66 -67.56
C GLU A 264 6.33 11.21 -68.68
N LEU A 265 6.66 11.76 -69.86
CA LEU A 265 5.92 11.82 -71.12
C LEU A 265 6.38 10.75 -72.12
N GLY A 266 5.55 10.53 -73.16
CA GLY A 266 5.96 9.99 -74.47
C GLY A 266 5.00 10.42 -75.59
N ASP A 267 5.53 11.19 -76.55
CA ASP A 267 5.05 11.66 -77.88
C ASP A 267 4.66 10.50 -78.84
N CYS A 268 4.08 10.59 -80.05
CA CYS A 268 3.77 11.61 -81.10
C CYS A 268 2.62 11.02 -81.98
N ASP A 269 1.87 11.71 -82.85
CA ASP A 269 2.32 12.24 -84.15
C ASP A 269 1.23 13.06 -84.89
N ALA A 270 1.72 13.88 -85.82
CA ALA A 270 1.11 15.02 -86.52
C ALA A 270 -0.05 14.72 -87.50
N HIS A 271 -0.82 15.77 -87.87
CA HIS A 271 -1.03 16.26 -89.25
C HIS A 271 -1.90 17.54 -89.28
N THR A 272 -1.39 18.61 -89.90
CA THR A 272 -2.07 19.84 -90.36
C THR A 272 -2.60 19.64 -91.80
N PRO A 273 -3.25 20.60 -92.53
CA PRO A 273 -3.79 21.95 -92.19
C PRO A 273 -5.14 22.33 -92.87
N GLY A 274 -5.67 23.53 -92.57
CA GLY A 274 -6.58 24.26 -93.49
C GLY A 274 -7.28 25.49 -92.86
N PRO A 275 -7.16 26.71 -93.41
CA PRO A 275 -7.73 27.93 -92.82
C PRO A 275 -9.07 28.34 -93.43
N ALA A 276 -9.97 28.90 -92.63
CA ALA A 276 -11.14 29.67 -93.11
C ALA A 276 -11.42 30.87 -92.20
N SER A 277 -11.79 31.99 -92.81
CA SER A 277 -11.95 33.32 -92.22
C SER A 277 -13.14 33.43 -91.25
N GLU A 278 -12.92 33.99 -90.06
CA GLU A 278 -13.98 34.32 -89.10
C GLU A 278 -14.09 35.83 -88.82
N SER A 279 -15.31 36.28 -88.50
CA SER A 279 -15.64 37.67 -88.19
C SER A 279 -15.18 38.08 -86.77
N PRO A 280 -14.77 39.35 -86.55
CA PRO A 280 -14.09 39.79 -85.31
C PRO A 280 -14.96 39.76 -84.04
N LYS A 281 -16.31 39.75 -84.16
CA LYS A 281 -17.22 39.59 -83.00
C LYS A 281 -17.34 38.13 -82.55
N THR A 282 -17.19 37.19 -83.49
CA THR A 282 -17.24 35.74 -83.19
C THR A 282 -15.98 35.32 -82.45
N THR A 283 -14.82 35.85 -82.85
CA THR A 283 -13.52 35.59 -82.21
C THR A 283 -13.43 36.14 -80.79
N GLU A 284 -14.00 37.31 -80.51
CA GLU A 284 -14.03 37.88 -79.15
C GLU A 284 -14.99 37.12 -78.20
N LEU A 285 -16.14 36.67 -78.71
CA LEU A 285 -17.07 35.83 -77.93
C LEU A 285 -16.46 34.44 -77.65
N LEU A 286 -15.79 33.83 -78.62
CA LEU A 286 -15.04 32.58 -78.44
C LEU A 286 -13.97 32.74 -77.35
N ARG A 287 -13.19 33.83 -77.39
CA ARG A 287 -12.16 34.10 -76.39
C ARG A 287 -12.73 34.29 -74.97
N ARG A 288 -13.91 34.92 -74.82
CA ARG A 288 -14.62 35.02 -73.54
C ARG A 288 -15.19 33.68 -73.07
N CYS A 289 -15.70 32.85 -73.98
CA CYS A 289 -16.13 31.49 -73.66
C CYS A 289 -14.96 30.63 -73.19
N GLU A 290 -13.81 30.66 -73.86
CA GLU A 290 -12.60 29.95 -73.44
C GLU A 290 -12.07 30.41 -72.08
N GLU A 291 -12.18 31.71 -71.77
CA GLU A 291 -11.82 32.23 -70.44
C GLU A 291 -12.79 31.78 -69.35
N LEU A 292 -14.09 31.74 -69.65
CA LEU A 292 -15.10 31.20 -68.74
C LEU A 292 -14.92 29.70 -68.54
N GLU A 293 -14.64 28.93 -69.58
CA GLU A 293 -14.33 27.50 -69.49
C GLU A 293 -13.09 27.24 -68.64
N ARG A 294 -12.00 28.01 -68.81
CA ARG A 294 -10.83 27.93 -67.91
C ARG A 294 -11.20 28.25 -66.47
N LYS A 295 -12.02 29.29 -66.22
CA LYS A 295 -12.46 29.65 -64.87
C LYS A 295 -13.33 28.54 -64.26
N THR A 296 -14.26 27.97 -65.02
CA THR A 296 -15.10 26.85 -64.60
C THR A 296 -14.26 25.63 -64.27
N ALA A 297 -13.30 25.24 -65.11
CA ALA A 297 -12.36 24.16 -64.84
C ALA A 297 -11.53 24.42 -63.56
N THR A 298 -11.14 25.67 -63.32
CA THR A 298 -10.45 26.06 -62.08
C THR A 298 -11.35 25.90 -60.86
N PHE A 299 -12.62 26.31 -60.95
CA PHE A 299 -13.60 26.15 -59.87
C PHE A 299 -13.94 24.68 -59.62
N GLU A 300 -14.10 23.86 -60.65
CA GLU A 300 -14.31 22.41 -60.53
C GLU A 300 -13.15 21.73 -59.79
N ASN A 301 -11.90 22.10 -60.13
CA ASN A 301 -10.72 21.62 -59.42
C ASN A 301 -10.71 22.05 -57.95
N ILE A 302 -11.07 23.30 -57.64
CA ILE A 302 -11.17 23.80 -56.27
C ILE A 302 -12.25 23.04 -55.48
N VAL A 303 -13.43 22.83 -56.07
CA VAL A 303 -14.52 22.08 -55.44
C VAL A 303 -14.08 20.63 -55.17
N CYS A 304 -13.36 19.99 -56.08
CA CYS A 304 -12.84 18.64 -55.90
C CYS A 304 -11.86 18.55 -54.72
N VAL A 305 -10.90 19.48 -54.63
CA VAL A 305 -9.93 19.54 -53.52
C VAL A 305 -10.64 19.82 -52.20
N LEU A 306 -11.58 20.79 -52.17
CA LEU A 306 -12.35 21.10 -50.98
C LEU A 306 -13.20 19.91 -50.51
N ASN A 307 -13.82 19.17 -51.43
CA ASN A 307 -14.62 18.00 -51.08
C ASN A 307 -13.75 16.88 -50.48
N ARG A 308 -12.55 16.64 -51.06
CA ARG A 308 -11.56 15.72 -50.47
C ARG A 308 -11.08 16.15 -49.09
N GLU A 309 -10.85 17.45 -48.87
CA GLU A 309 -10.47 17.96 -47.54
C GLU A 309 -11.61 17.83 -46.53
N VAL A 310 -12.85 18.07 -46.93
CA VAL A 310 -14.03 17.85 -46.09
C VAL A 310 -14.15 16.37 -45.69
N GLU A 311 -13.98 15.44 -46.64
CA GLU A 311 -13.97 14.00 -46.36
C GLU A 311 -12.82 13.62 -45.40
N ARG A 312 -11.62 14.15 -45.63
CA ARG A 312 -10.45 13.91 -44.76
C ARG A 312 -10.70 14.41 -43.34
N VAL A 313 -11.21 15.64 -43.18
CA VAL A 313 -11.54 16.21 -41.87
C VAL A 313 -12.66 15.40 -41.20
N ALA A 314 -13.69 15.00 -41.94
CA ALA A 314 -14.77 14.15 -41.43
C ALA A 314 -14.23 12.82 -40.87
N MET A 315 -13.35 12.14 -41.62
CA MET A 315 -12.71 10.89 -41.16
C MET A 315 -11.85 11.08 -39.91
N THR A 316 -11.07 12.16 -39.82
CA THR A 316 -10.27 12.45 -38.61
C THR A 316 -11.14 12.81 -37.40
N SER A 317 -12.24 13.53 -37.63
CA SER A 317 -13.22 13.87 -36.59
C SER A 317 -13.91 12.62 -36.06
N GLU A 318 -14.31 11.69 -36.93
CA GLU A 318 -14.86 10.40 -36.51
C GLU A 318 -13.86 9.56 -35.71
N ALA A 319 -12.59 9.50 -36.13
CA ALA A 319 -11.55 8.78 -35.41
C ALA A 319 -11.31 9.39 -34.02
N CYS A 320 -11.25 10.73 -33.93
CA CYS A 320 -11.14 11.44 -32.66
C CYS A 320 -12.36 11.19 -31.76
N GLY A 321 -13.58 11.19 -32.32
CA GLY A 321 -14.80 10.88 -31.59
C GLY A 321 -14.84 9.44 -31.07
N ARG A 322 -14.31 8.47 -31.82
CA ARG A 322 -14.15 7.08 -31.35
C ARG A 322 -13.14 7.00 -30.20
N GLN A 323 -12.00 7.66 -30.34
CA GLN A 323 -10.96 7.70 -29.30
C GLN A 323 -11.48 8.36 -28.02
N HIS A 324 -12.17 9.48 -28.12
CA HIS A 324 -12.75 10.19 -26.98
C HIS A 324 -13.75 9.33 -26.20
N ARG A 325 -14.59 8.54 -26.90
CA ARG A 325 -15.50 7.58 -26.25
C ARG A 325 -14.74 6.52 -25.46
N LEU A 326 -13.70 5.94 -26.05
CA LEU A 326 -12.86 4.93 -25.36
C LEU A 326 -12.14 5.52 -24.15
N ASP A 327 -11.63 6.75 -24.26
CA ASP A 327 -10.99 7.44 -23.15
C ASP A 327 -11.99 7.76 -22.05
N GLN A 328 -13.23 8.14 -22.41
CA GLN A 328 -14.30 8.42 -21.46
C GLN A 328 -14.74 7.15 -20.70
N ASP A 329 -14.92 6.02 -21.40
CA ASP A 329 -15.20 4.73 -20.77
C ASP A 329 -14.06 4.30 -19.83
N ARG A 330 -12.81 4.57 -20.23
CA ARG A 330 -11.62 4.28 -19.41
C ARG A 330 -11.56 5.16 -18.16
N ILE A 331 -11.90 6.45 -18.29
CA ILE A 331 -11.98 7.38 -17.16
C ILE A 331 -13.06 6.93 -16.18
N GLU A 332 -14.23 6.53 -16.66
CA GLU A 332 -15.32 6.04 -15.81
C GLU A 332 -14.93 4.75 -15.07
N ALA A 333 -14.30 3.80 -15.77
CA ALA A 333 -13.78 2.57 -15.16
C ALA A 333 -12.71 2.86 -14.09
N LEU A 334 -11.81 3.83 -14.34
CA LEU A 334 -10.81 4.25 -13.36
C LEU A 334 -11.45 4.97 -12.17
N SER A 335 -12.42 5.84 -12.40
CA SER A 335 -13.16 6.54 -11.34
C SER A 335 -13.85 5.55 -10.39
N ASN A 336 -14.51 4.53 -10.95
CA ASN A 336 -15.12 3.46 -10.16
C ASN A 336 -14.08 2.66 -9.34
N LYS A 337 -12.89 2.40 -9.91
CA LYS A 337 -11.79 1.75 -9.18
C LYS A 337 -11.24 2.62 -8.06
N VAL A 338 -11.09 3.92 -8.28
CA VAL A 338 -10.65 4.87 -7.24
C VAL A 338 -11.64 4.87 -6.09
N GLN A 339 -12.94 4.97 -6.37
CA GLN A 339 -13.97 4.95 -5.33
C GLN A 339 -13.98 3.62 -4.54
N GLN A 340 -13.74 2.49 -5.20
CA GLN A 340 -13.61 1.20 -4.53
C GLN A 340 -12.37 1.14 -3.62
N LEU A 341 -11.24 1.67 -4.07
CA LEU A 341 -10.01 1.75 -3.29
C LEU A 341 -10.18 2.65 -2.06
N GLU A 342 -10.82 3.81 -2.21
CA GLU A 342 -11.14 4.72 -1.10
C GLU A 342 -11.98 4.03 -0.01
N ARG A 343 -13.02 3.28 -0.41
CA ARG A 343 -13.82 2.48 0.53
C ARG A 343 -12.97 1.41 1.23
N SER A 344 -12.08 0.74 0.49
CA SER A 344 -11.18 -0.27 1.07
C SER A 344 -10.20 0.34 2.07
N ILE A 345 -9.67 1.54 1.78
CA ILE A 345 -8.79 2.28 2.69
C ILE A 345 -9.55 2.62 3.96
N GLY A 346 -10.75 3.19 3.86
CA GLY A 346 -11.56 3.51 5.05
C GLY A 346 -11.87 2.29 5.94
N LEU A 347 -12.12 1.12 5.36
CA LEU A 347 -12.30 -0.12 6.13
C LEU A 347 -11.00 -0.58 6.82
N LYS A 348 -9.86 -0.41 6.16
CA LYS A 348 -8.54 -0.73 6.74
C LYS A 348 -8.18 0.22 7.87
N ASP A 349 -8.48 1.51 7.74
CA ASP A 349 -8.23 2.50 8.79
C ASP A 349 -9.01 2.17 10.07
N LEU A 350 -10.26 1.74 9.94
CA LEU A 350 -11.06 1.26 11.08
C LEU A 350 -10.46 0.00 11.73
N ALA A 351 -9.99 -0.95 10.91
CA ALA A 351 -9.34 -2.16 11.41
C ALA A 351 -8.00 -1.86 12.10
N MET A 352 -7.23 -0.90 11.58
CA MET A 352 -5.99 -0.43 12.21
C MET A 352 -6.27 0.22 13.57
N ALA A 353 -7.28 1.09 13.67
CA ALA A 353 -7.66 1.70 14.94
C ALA A 353 -8.11 0.66 15.99
N ASP A 354 -8.88 -0.36 15.59
CA ASP A 354 -9.26 -1.47 16.48
C ASP A 354 -8.03 -2.28 16.95
N LEU A 355 -7.06 -2.51 16.05
CA LEU A 355 -5.83 -3.22 16.38
C LEU A 355 -4.93 -2.39 17.31
N GLU A 356 -4.79 -1.09 17.07
CA GLU A 356 -4.05 -0.17 17.94
C GLU A 356 -4.63 -0.17 19.36
N GLN A 357 -5.97 -0.14 19.50
CA GLN A 357 -6.62 -0.24 20.79
C GLN A 357 -6.33 -1.59 21.47
N LYS A 358 -6.40 -2.71 20.73
CA LYS A 358 -6.06 -4.04 21.26
C LYS A 358 -4.61 -4.15 21.72
N VAL A 359 -3.68 -3.52 21.00
CA VAL A 359 -2.26 -3.49 21.37
C VAL A 359 -2.06 -2.71 22.67
N GLN A 360 -2.69 -1.54 22.81
CA GLN A 360 -2.64 -0.76 24.05
C GLN A 360 -3.24 -1.53 25.24
N ASP A 361 -4.37 -2.22 25.03
CA ASP A 361 -5.00 -3.04 26.08
C ASP A 361 -4.09 -4.20 26.50
N MET A 362 -3.38 -4.82 25.55
CA MET A 362 -2.43 -5.90 25.81
C MET A 362 -1.19 -5.41 26.55
N GLU A 363 -0.63 -4.25 26.17
CA GLU A 363 0.52 -3.63 26.83
C GLU A 363 0.23 -3.31 28.30
N ALA A 364 -1.00 -2.88 28.60
CA ALA A 364 -1.41 -2.55 29.96
C ALA A 364 -1.77 -3.78 30.83
N SER A 365 -1.97 -4.95 30.22
CA SER A 365 -2.46 -6.13 30.95
C SER A 365 -1.38 -6.79 31.81
N THR A 366 -1.74 -7.15 33.04
CA THR A 366 -0.87 -7.89 33.98
C THR A 366 -1.49 -9.23 34.36
N TYR A 367 -0.67 -10.17 34.84
CA TYR A 367 -1.06 -11.58 35.06
C TYR A 367 -0.61 -12.12 36.42
N ASP A 368 -0.47 -11.25 37.42
CA ASP A 368 0.02 -11.57 38.77
C ASP A 368 -0.90 -11.00 39.86
N GLY A 369 -2.12 -10.59 39.50
CA GLY A 369 -3.06 -9.96 40.42
C GLY A 369 -2.68 -8.55 40.85
N VAL A 370 -1.57 -7.97 40.38
CA VAL A 370 -1.14 -6.61 40.69
C VAL A 370 -1.30 -5.74 39.45
N PHE A 371 -1.99 -4.62 39.60
CA PHE A 371 -2.24 -3.70 38.48
C PHE A 371 -2.00 -2.26 38.90
N ILE A 372 -1.29 -1.49 38.07
CA ILE A 372 -1.04 -0.07 38.26
C ILE A 372 -1.60 0.68 37.06
N TRP A 373 -2.56 1.54 37.32
CA TRP A 373 -3.25 2.34 36.33
C TRP A 373 -2.83 3.80 36.45
N LYS A 374 -2.14 4.30 35.42
CA LYS A 374 -1.85 5.72 35.26
C LYS A 374 -3.02 6.41 34.56
N ILE A 375 -3.56 7.45 35.19
CA ILE A 375 -4.57 8.32 34.58
C ILE A 375 -3.93 9.68 34.32
N SER A 376 -3.49 9.89 33.07
CA SER A 376 -3.02 11.19 32.57
C SER A 376 -4.20 12.11 32.20
N ASP A 377 -3.92 13.39 31.93
CA ASP A 377 -4.89 14.44 31.64
C ASP A 377 -5.94 14.58 32.75
N PHE A 378 -5.50 14.47 34.01
CA PHE A 378 -6.38 14.35 35.15
C PHE A 378 -7.31 15.57 35.27
N ALA A 379 -6.79 16.78 35.12
CA ALA A 379 -7.58 18.02 35.18
C ALA A 379 -8.71 18.03 34.15
N ARG A 380 -8.40 17.67 32.89
CA ARG A 380 -9.39 17.61 31.80
C ARG A 380 -10.46 16.55 32.08
N LYS A 381 -10.05 15.32 32.37
CA LYS A 381 -10.97 14.20 32.63
C LYS A 381 -11.86 14.46 33.85
N ARG A 382 -11.31 15.11 34.87
CA ARG A 382 -12.06 15.52 36.05
C ARG A 382 -13.10 16.59 35.71
N GLN A 383 -12.74 17.60 34.91
CA GLN A 383 -13.69 18.61 34.45
C GLN A 383 -14.82 18.01 33.61
N GLU A 384 -14.53 17.00 32.79
CA GLU A 384 -15.54 16.25 32.03
C GLU A 384 -16.49 15.45 32.93
N ALA A 385 -15.97 14.85 34.00
CA ALA A 385 -16.78 14.16 34.99
C ALA A 385 -17.67 15.13 35.80
N VAL A 386 -17.15 16.30 36.18
CA VAL A 386 -17.92 17.37 36.84
C VAL A 386 -19.03 17.90 35.94
N ALA A 387 -18.72 18.10 34.66
CA ALA A 387 -19.70 18.52 33.65
C ALA A 387 -20.69 17.41 33.26
N GLY A 388 -20.52 16.18 33.77
CA GLY A 388 -21.39 15.04 33.47
C GLY A 388 -21.23 14.46 32.05
N ARG A 389 -20.23 14.91 31.27
CA ARG A 389 -19.98 14.40 29.90
C ARG A 389 -19.42 12.97 29.93
N THR A 390 -18.49 12.72 30.83
CA THR A 390 -17.85 11.40 31.01
C THR A 390 -17.79 11.09 32.51
N PRO A 391 -18.88 10.57 33.11
CA PRO A 391 -18.96 10.40 34.56
C PRO A 391 -17.99 9.35 35.11
N ALA A 392 -17.67 8.33 34.31
CA ALA A 392 -16.82 7.21 34.72
C ALA A 392 -15.82 6.83 33.64
N ILE A 393 -14.70 6.25 34.07
CA ILE A 393 -13.64 5.73 33.21
C ILE A 393 -13.32 4.30 33.63
N PHE A 394 -13.10 3.41 32.66
CA PHE A 394 -12.64 2.06 32.88
C PHE A 394 -11.14 1.95 32.67
N SER A 395 -10.47 1.16 33.49
CA SER A 395 -9.07 0.79 33.24
C SER A 395 -8.99 -0.30 32.17
N PRO A 396 -7.80 -0.50 31.58
CA PRO A 396 -7.46 -1.75 30.91
C PRO A 396 -7.70 -2.97 31.81
N ALA A 397 -7.84 -4.13 31.17
CA ALA A 397 -8.06 -5.39 31.88
C ALA A 397 -6.75 -5.96 32.43
N PHE A 398 -6.83 -6.59 33.59
CA PHE A 398 -5.73 -7.33 34.21
C PHE A 398 -6.24 -8.65 34.80
N TYR A 399 -5.31 -9.53 35.16
CA TYR A 399 -5.60 -10.93 35.48
C TYR A 399 -4.92 -11.38 36.77
N THR A 400 -5.53 -12.35 37.45
CA THR A 400 -4.89 -13.02 38.61
C THR A 400 -3.74 -13.93 38.20
N SER A 401 -3.82 -14.54 37.01
CA SER A 401 -2.80 -15.42 36.42
C SER A 401 -2.94 -15.43 34.90
N ARG A 402 -2.00 -16.06 34.17
CA ARG A 402 -2.05 -16.16 32.69
C ARG A 402 -3.38 -16.68 32.13
N TYR A 403 -4.06 -17.53 32.91
CA TYR A 403 -5.34 -18.17 32.59
C TYR A 403 -6.39 -17.93 33.69
N GLY A 404 -6.19 -16.89 34.51
CA GLY A 404 -7.01 -16.58 35.68
C GLY A 404 -8.20 -15.68 35.39
N TYR A 405 -8.78 -15.11 36.45
CA TYR A 405 -9.92 -14.21 36.36
C TYR A 405 -9.54 -12.93 35.59
N LYS A 406 -10.40 -12.46 34.70
CA LYS A 406 -10.25 -11.16 34.01
C LYS A 406 -10.97 -10.09 34.81
N MET A 407 -10.30 -8.97 35.07
CA MET A 407 -10.82 -7.90 35.92
C MET A 407 -10.45 -6.53 35.34
N CYS A 408 -11.20 -5.49 35.72
CA CYS A 408 -10.79 -4.12 35.51
C CYS A 408 -11.27 -3.23 36.66
N LEU A 409 -10.84 -1.97 36.65
CA LEU A 409 -11.29 -0.94 37.59
C LEU A 409 -12.23 0.03 36.89
N ARG A 410 -13.16 0.58 37.66
CA ARG A 410 -14.05 1.66 37.23
C ARG A 410 -13.93 2.81 38.22
N ILE A 411 -13.59 4.00 37.74
CA ILE A 411 -13.40 5.19 38.57
C ILE A 411 -14.38 6.29 38.17
N TYR A 412 -14.89 7.01 39.17
CA TYR A 412 -15.67 8.22 39.01
C TYR A 412 -14.89 9.37 39.65
N LEU A 413 -14.28 10.22 38.82
CA LEU A 413 -13.43 11.31 39.28
C LEU A 413 -14.20 12.40 40.04
N ASN A 414 -15.52 12.44 39.88
CA ASN A 414 -16.44 13.32 40.60
C ASN A 414 -17.49 12.54 41.41
N GLY A 415 -17.18 11.28 41.75
CA GLY A 415 -17.97 10.47 42.66
C GLY A 415 -19.24 9.84 42.06
N ASP A 416 -19.69 8.78 42.72
CA ASP A 416 -20.91 8.03 42.41
C ASP A 416 -21.66 7.67 43.68
N GLY A 417 -22.98 7.46 43.57
CA GLY A 417 -23.83 7.10 44.71
C GLY A 417 -23.71 8.08 45.88
N THR A 418 -23.39 7.56 47.07
CA THR A 418 -23.23 8.35 48.30
C THR A 418 -22.03 9.30 48.27
N GLY A 419 -21.05 9.08 47.39
CA GLY A 419 -19.87 9.92 47.23
C GLY A 419 -19.97 10.97 46.12
N ARG A 420 -21.12 11.04 45.43
CA ARG A 420 -21.30 11.93 44.27
C ARG A 420 -20.98 13.39 44.61
N GLY A 421 -20.10 13.99 43.83
CA GLY A 421 -19.65 15.38 43.95
C GLY A 421 -18.74 15.69 45.15
N THR A 422 -18.47 14.72 46.03
CA THR A 422 -17.70 14.94 47.27
C THR A 422 -16.45 14.07 47.37
N HIS A 423 -16.51 12.86 46.81
CA HIS A 423 -15.43 11.88 46.82
C HIS A 423 -15.12 11.42 45.40
N LEU A 424 -13.89 10.98 45.18
CA LEU A 424 -13.55 10.09 44.10
C LEU A 424 -14.03 8.69 44.50
N SER A 425 -14.81 8.04 43.63
CA SER A 425 -15.32 6.68 43.84
C SER A 425 -14.56 5.70 42.97
N LEU A 426 -14.18 4.56 43.54
CA LEU A 426 -13.39 3.54 42.86
C LEU A 426 -14.01 2.16 43.08
N PHE A 427 -14.23 1.45 41.97
CA PHE A 427 -14.89 0.15 41.96
C PHE A 427 -14.05 -0.88 41.23
N PHE A 428 -14.19 -2.12 41.67
CA PHE A 428 -13.62 -3.31 41.06
C PHE A 428 -14.70 -4.01 40.22
N VAL A 429 -14.28 -4.56 39.08
CA VAL A 429 -15.18 -5.20 38.12
C VAL A 429 -14.62 -6.56 37.76
N VAL A 430 -15.42 -7.61 37.97
CA VAL A 430 -15.16 -8.93 37.38
C VAL A 430 -15.66 -8.91 35.93
N MET A 431 -14.79 -9.27 35.00
CA MET A 431 -15.08 -9.33 33.57
C MET A 431 -15.15 -10.77 33.09
N LYS A 432 -15.90 -10.98 32.01
CA LYS A 432 -15.93 -12.28 31.32
C LYS A 432 -14.55 -12.61 30.75
N GLY A 433 -13.96 -13.68 31.28
CA GLY A 433 -12.67 -14.19 30.85
C GLY A 433 -12.81 -15.39 29.90
N PRO A 434 -11.80 -15.62 29.03
CA PRO A 434 -11.81 -16.78 28.13
C PRO A 434 -11.71 -18.13 28.88
N HIS A 435 -11.21 -18.13 30.13
CA HIS A 435 -10.98 -19.33 30.93
C HIS A 435 -11.97 -19.50 32.08
N ASP A 436 -13.05 -18.70 32.14
CA ASP A 436 -14.01 -18.68 33.26
C ASP A 436 -14.64 -20.05 33.54
N ALA A 437 -14.72 -20.93 32.53
CA ALA A 437 -15.22 -22.29 32.67
C ALA A 437 -14.34 -23.20 33.53
N LEU A 438 -13.06 -22.84 33.72
CA LEU A 438 -12.08 -23.60 34.49
C LEU A 438 -11.89 -23.06 35.91
N LEU A 439 -12.41 -21.85 36.18
CA LEU A 439 -12.20 -21.15 37.44
C LEU A 439 -13.31 -21.47 38.45
N ARG A 440 -13.00 -21.33 39.74
CA ARG A 440 -13.97 -21.49 40.82
C ARG A 440 -14.86 -20.25 40.91
N TRP A 441 -16.15 -20.43 41.18
CA TRP A 441 -17.11 -19.34 41.34
C TRP A 441 -17.95 -19.56 42.59
N PRO A 442 -18.38 -18.48 43.28
CA PRO A 442 -18.15 -17.06 42.98
C PRO A 442 -16.70 -16.60 43.27
N PHE A 443 -16.31 -15.46 42.70
CA PHE A 443 -15.00 -14.83 42.95
C PHE A 443 -14.89 -14.43 44.44
N ASN A 444 -13.84 -14.88 45.12
CA ASN A 444 -13.70 -14.73 46.58
C ASN A 444 -12.29 -14.29 47.02
N GLN A 445 -11.53 -13.66 46.13
CA GLN A 445 -10.19 -13.16 46.46
C GLN A 445 -10.28 -11.77 47.11
N LYS A 446 -9.48 -11.52 48.16
CA LYS A 446 -9.40 -10.20 48.79
C LYS A 446 -8.87 -9.19 47.77
N VAL A 447 -9.55 -8.04 47.65
CA VAL A 447 -9.17 -6.94 46.76
C VAL A 447 -8.70 -5.76 47.60
N THR A 448 -7.54 -5.21 47.26
CA THR A 448 -6.98 -3.99 47.85
C THR A 448 -6.84 -2.94 46.76
N LEU A 449 -7.38 -1.75 46.99
CA LEU A 449 -7.37 -0.61 46.09
C LEU A 449 -6.58 0.53 46.74
N MET A 450 -5.75 1.20 45.94
CA MET A 450 -4.89 2.26 46.43
C MET A 450 -4.87 3.45 45.47
N LEU A 451 -4.89 4.67 46.00
CA LEU A 451 -4.43 5.86 45.29
C LEU A 451 -3.03 6.17 45.80
N LEU A 452 -2.05 6.10 44.88
CA LEU A 452 -0.65 6.23 45.24
C LEU A 452 -0.29 7.71 45.44
N ASP A 453 0.19 8.02 46.63
CA ASP A 453 1.03 9.18 46.88
C ASP A 453 2.36 9.07 46.13
N GLN A 454 2.63 10.02 45.22
CA GLN A 454 3.83 10.07 44.38
C GLN A 454 5.08 10.56 45.12
N ASN A 455 4.96 10.93 46.40
CA ASN A 455 6.09 11.10 47.32
C ASN A 455 6.33 9.86 48.19
N ASN A 456 5.54 8.81 48.00
CA ASN A 456 5.64 7.55 48.74
C ASN A 456 5.58 7.73 50.27
N ARG A 457 4.77 8.68 50.77
CA ARG A 457 4.57 8.93 52.22
C ARG A 457 3.32 8.24 52.72
N GLU A 458 2.17 8.58 52.15
CA GLU A 458 0.87 8.11 52.64
C GLU A 458 -0.10 7.83 51.48
N HIS A 459 -0.14 6.58 51.04
CA HIS A 459 -1.14 6.12 50.07
C HIS A 459 -2.53 6.09 50.70
N VAL A 460 -3.56 6.42 49.93
CA VAL A 460 -4.95 6.14 50.33
C VAL A 460 -5.22 4.68 49.98
N ILE A 461 -5.68 3.88 50.95
CA ILE A 461 -5.83 2.43 50.80
C ILE A 461 -7.21 2.04 51.32
N ASP A 462 -7.91 1.21 50.56
CA ASP A 462 -9.10 0.51 51.01
C ASP A 462 -9.06 -0.95 50.55
N ALA A 463 -9.63 -1.86 51.32
CA ALA A 463 -9.62 -3.28 51.00
C ALA A 463 -10.90 -3.95 51.45
N PHE A 464 -11.40 -4.87 50.63
CA PHE A 464 -12.61 -5.62 50.93
C PHE A 464 -12.46 -7.09 50.52
N ARG A 465 -13.28 -7.94 51.15
CA ARG A 465 -13.51 -9.31 50.69
C ARG A 465 -14.83 -9.34 49.92
N PRO A 466 -14.88 -9.93 48.71
CA PRO A 466 -16.10 -10.08 47.94
C PRO A 466 -17.24 -10.70 48.74
N ASP A 467 -18.45 -10.15 48.58
CA ASP A 467 -19.66 -10.79 49.08
C ASP A 467 -20.11 -11.86 48.09
N VAL A 468 -19.94 -13.13 48.47
CA VAL A 468 -20.26 -14.31 47.63
C VAL A 468 -21.74 -14.41 47.25
N THR A 469 -22.63 -13.68 47.91
CA THR A 469 -24.06 -13.62 47.57
C THR A 469 -24.38 -12.54 46.53
N SER A 470 -23.48 -11.57 46.35
CA SER A 470 -23.66 -10.48 45.40
C SER A 470 -23.49 -10.95 43.95
N SER A 471 -24.31 -10.38 43.06
CA SER A 471 -24.23 -10.60 41.61
C SER A 471 -22.91 -10.11 41.01
N SER A 472 -22.24 -9.15 41.65
CA SER A 472 -20.94 -8.59 41.20
C SER A 472 -19.83 -9.63 41.07
N PHE A 473 -19.90 -10.71 41.86
CA PHE A 473 -18.83 -11.70 41.98
C PHE A 473 -19.24 -13.09 41.48
N GLN A 474 -20.45 -13.23 40.94
CA GLN A 474 -20.86 -14.46 40.25
C GLN A 474 -20.12 -14.60 38.93
N ARG A 475 -20.17 -15.80 38.33
CA ARG A 475 -19.62 -16.04 37.00
C ARG A 475 -20.25 -15.06 35.98
N PRO A 476 -19.47 -14.27 35.24
CA PRO A 476 -19.99 -13.31 34.28
C PRO A 476 -20.82 -13.98 33.17
N VAL A 477 -22.02 -13.45 32.98
CA VAL A 477 -22.90 -13.80 31.84
C VAL A 477 -22.71 -12.78 30.71
N THR A 478 -22.60 -11.51 31.07
CA THR A 478 -22.26 -10.36 30.20
C THR A 478 -20.76 -10.07 30.24
N GLU A 479 -20.28 -9.15 29.39
CA GLU A 479 -18.85 -8.76 29.34
C GLU A 479 -18.30 -8.26 30.69
N MET A 480 -19.12 -7.56 31.47
CA MET A 480 -18.78 -7.06 32.79
C MET A 480 -19.94 -7.30 33.75
N ASN A 481 -19.62 -7.70 34.98
CA ASN A 481 -20.57 -7.69 36.09
C ASN A 481 -20.80 -6.26 36.62
N ILE A 482 -21.78 -6.13 37.53
CA ILE A 482 -22.00 -4.89 38.26
C ILE A 482 -20.76 -4.58 39.11
N ALA A 483 -20.22 -3.37 38.96
CA ALA A 483 -19.05 -2.92 39.69
C ALA A 483 -19.32 -2.86 41.21
N SER A 484 -18.34 -3.27 42.02
CA SER A 484 -18.44 -3.25 43.50
C SER A 484 -17.14 -2.70 44.10
N GLY A 485 -17.24 -1.90 45.15
CA GLY A 485 -16.10 -1.19 45.71
C GLY A 485 -16.52 -0.02 46.60
N CYS A 486 -15.81 1.10 46.49
CA CYS A 486 -15.75 2.13 47.51
C CYS A 486 -16.29 3.48 46.96
N PRO A 487 -17.58 3.81 47.20
CA PRO A 487 -18.15 5.10 46.80
C PRO A 487 -17.44 6.30 47.45
N LEU A 488 -16.95 6.16 48.67
CA LEU A 488 -16.29 7.21 49.45
C LEU A 488 -14.76 6.98 49.53
N PHE A 489 -14.12 6.60 48.42
CA PHE A 489 -12.72 6.15 48.43
C PHE A 489 -11.71 7.25 48.81
N CYS A 490 -11.81 8.43 48.20
CA CYS A 490 -10.93 9.56 48.53
C CYS A 490 -11.68 10.89 48.45
N PRO A 491 -11.69 11.74 49.50
CA PRO A 491 -12.32 13.05 49.42
C PRO A 491 -11.71 13.91 48.31
N VAL A 492 -12.57 14.53 47.50
CA VAL A 492 -12.13 15.38 46.37
C VAL A 492 -11.26 16.55 46.86
N SER A 493 -11.57 17.12 48.03
CA SER A 493 -10.79 18.19 48.64
C SER A 493 -9.31 17.83 48.88
N LYS A 494 -9.01 16.53 49.14
CA LYS A 494 -7.64 16.01 49.30
C LYS A 494 -6.85 16.05 47.98
N LEU A 495 -7.54 16.09 46.84
CA LEU A 495 -6.97 16.14 45.49
C LEU A 495 -6.90 17.56 44.92
N GLU A 496 -7.67 18.51 45.47
CA GLU A 496 -7.68 19.93 45.07
C GLU A 496 -6.65 20.78 45.79
N ALA A 497 -6.37 20.46 47.07
CA ALA A 497 -5.33 21.13 47.82
C ALA A 497 -3.94 20.82 47.24
N LYS A 498 -2.91 21.56 47.67
CA LYS A 498 -1.51 21.19 47.37
C LYS A 498 -1.22 19.81 47.94
N ASN A 499 -1.18 18.80 47.08
CA ASN A 499 -1.06 17.39 47.45
C ASN A 499 0.05 16.71 46.63
N SER A 500 0.31 15.45 46.94
CA SER A 500 1.31 14.63 46.26
C SER A 500 0.70 13.45 45.51
N TYR A 501 -0.63 13.37 45.42
CA TYR A 501 -1.36 12.37 44.63
C TYR A 501 -1.44 12.77 43.15
N VAL A 502 -1.66 14.06 42.86
CA VAL A 502 -1.69 14.63 41.51
C VAL A 502 -0.35 15.32 41.22
N ARG A 503 0.38 14.83 40.21
CA ARG A 503 1.63 15.43 39.72
C ARG A 503 1.71 15.25 38.21
N ASP A 504 2.24 16.24 37.52
CA ASP A 504 2.37 16.26 36.05
C ASP A 504 1.04 15.91 35.35
N ASP A 505 -0.05 16.46 35.88
CA ASP A 505 -1.43 16.21 35.47
C ASP A 505 -1.83 14.72 35.41
N ALA A 506 -1.27 13.91 36.32
CA ALA A 506 -1.54 12.48 36.40
C ALA A 506 -1.72 11.98 37.84
N ILE A 507 -2.52 10.91 37.97
CA ILE A 507 -2.66 10.11 39.19
C ILE A 507 -2.39 8.63 38.91
N PHE A 508 -2.08 7.87 39.96
CA PHE A 508 -1.83 6.43 39.88
C PHE A 508 -2.74 5.66 40.83
N ILE A 509 -3.55 4.76 40.26
CA ILE A 509 -4.38 3.82 41.02
C ILE A 509 -3.68 2.47 41.00
N LYS A 510 -3.58 1.80 42.15
CA LYS A 510 -3.05 0.44 42.25
C LYS A 510 -4.12 -0.50 42.77
N ALA A 511 -4.28 -1.64 42.12
CA ALA A 511 -5.08 -2.75 42.61
C ALA A 511 -4.19 -3.96 42.90
N ILE A 512 -4.50 -4.65 43.99
CA ILE A 512 -3.85 -5.89 44.39
C ILE A 512 -4.95 -6.89 44.72
N VAL A 513 -4.97 -8.00 44.00
CA VAL A 513 -5.85 -9.14 44.24
C VAL A 513 -5.03 -10.24 44.89
N ASP A 514 -5.46 -10.66 46.08
CA ASP A 514 -4.83 -11.76 46.81
C ASP A 514 -4.92 -13.06 45.99
N LEU A 515 -3.79 -13.74 45.79
CA LEU A 515 -3.72 -14.98 45.02
C LEU A 515 -3.80 -16.23 45.89
N THR A 516 -3.98 -16.09 47.21
CA THR A 516 -4.07 -17.22 48.13
C THR A 516 -5.22 -18.15 47.74
N GLY A 517 -4.89 -19.41 47.45
CA GLY A 517 -5.86 -20.46 47.13
C GLY A 517 -6.25 -20.58 45.65
N LEU A 518 -5.57 -19.85 44.74
CA LEU A 518 -5.72 -19.96 43.29
C LEU A 518 -4.71 -20.90 42.63
#